data_AF-A0A7W7S6M7-F1
#
_entry.id   AF-A0A7W7S6M7-F1
#
_cell.length_a   1.000
_cell.length_b   1.000
_cell.length_c   1.000
_cell.angle_alpha   90.00
_cell.angle_beta   90.00
_cell.angle_gamma   90.00
#
_symmetry.space_group_name_H-M   'P 1'
#
loop_
_entity.id
_entity.type
_entity.pdbx_description
1 polymer ?
#
loop_
_entity_poly.entity_id
_entity_poly.type
_entity_poly.pdbx_seq_one_letter_code
_entity_poly.pdbx_strand_id
1 'polypeptide(L)'
;MPPTSREARLRRLAERLGTQHRVSVEPLFDPARQSWTLRWYDGPAVADVRSALTQDGPENAAVLARRDLTTRALALAAIRETRAGALHRWVGNWGQRYHLEQMIGDRPYPERTADHREERMLTRLLAAATLGSSAAPDENRAFELIARDGIAWLLPSHRLAEPNRADEPSDGPADGPAEGLALTPIEFLTSRYATAEHRSAWETALTPMPTAAAVAAVRADPDAPPEAARAALALLPTLRAALTDELDRAESALARVAAER
;
A
#
# COMPACT_ATOMS: atom_id res chain seq x y z
N MET A 1 -5.06 -42.23 -18.49
CA MET A 1 -3.69 -42.78 -18.32
C MET A 1 -3.25 -42.49 -16.88
N PRO A 2 -2.57 -43.42 -16.19
CA PRO A 2 -2.00 -43.14 -14.87
C PRO A 2 -0.97 -42.01 -14.96
N PRO A 3 -0.84 -41.16 -13.93
CA PRO A 3 0.15 -40.08 -13.94
C PRO A 3 1.54 -40.68 -14.03
N THR A 4 2.40 -40.06 -14.84
CA THR A 4 3.81 -40.47 -14.90
C THR A 4 4.47 -40.30 -13.53
N SER A 5 5.54 -41.05 -13.23
CA SER A 5 6.27 -40.93 -11.96
C SER A 5 6.74 -39.49 -11.68
N ARG A 6 7.04 -38.74 -12.75
CA ARG A 6 7.41 -37.32 -12.72
C ARG A 6 6.22 -36.41 -12.36
N GLU A 7 5.07 -36.60 -13.00
CA GLU A 7 3.84 -35.84 -12.71
C GLU A 7 3.40 -36.03 -11.25
N ALA A 8 3.41 -37.27 -10.76
CA ALA A 8 3.07 -37.56 -9.36
C ALA A 8 4.03 -36.91 -8.36
N ARG A 9 5.33 -36.82 -8.70
CA ARG A 9 6.34 -36.13 -7.88
C ARG A 9 6.11 -34.62 -7.86
N LEU A 10 5.88 -34.01 -9.03
CA LEU A 10 5.63 -32.59 -9.15
C LEU A 10 4.34 -32.16 -8.44
N ARG A 11 3.29 -32.97 -8.47
CA ARG A 11 2.07 -32.72 -7.67
C ARG A 11 2.36 -32.69 -6.17
N ARG A 12 3.11 -33.67 -5.65
CA ARG A 12 3.51 -33.67 -4.21
C ARG A 12 4.36 -32.47 -3.83
N LEU A 13 5.29 -32.06 -4.71
CA LEU A 13 6.10 -30.86 -4.51
C LEU A 13 5.20 -29.61 -4.49
N ALA A 14 4.28 -29.48 -5.44
CA ALA A 14 3.36 -28.36 -5.53
C ALA A 14 2.44 -28.28 -4.29
N GLU A 15 1.90 -29.40 -3.81
CA GLU A 15 1.11 -29.48 -2.58
C GLU A 15 1.91 -29.03 -1.34
N ARG A 16 3.17 -29.49 -1.24
CA ARG A 16 4.07 -29.09 -0.14
C ARG A 16 4.37 -27.60 -0.17
N LEU A 17 4.74 -27.07 -1.33
CA LEU A 17 4.97 -25.63 -1.53
C LEU A 17 3.71 -24.82 -1.24
N GLY A 18 2.56 -25.28 -1.71
CA GLY A 18 1.29 -24.62 -1.46
C GLY A 18 0.91 -24.59 0.01
N THR A 19 1.17 -25.67 0.74
CA THR A 19 0.98 -25.74 2.20
C THR A 19 1.93 -24.79 2.93
N GLN A 20 3.22 -24.82 2.58
CA GLN A 20 4.27 -24.00 3.20
C GLN A 20 3.99 -22.50 3.03
N HIS A 21 3.60 -22.10 1.83
CA HIS A 21 3.42 -20.70 1.46
C HIS A 21 1.96 -20.22 1.59
N ARG A 22 1.03 -21.13 1.90
CA ARG A 22 -0.42 -20.88 1.98
C ARG A 22 -0.98 -20.30 0.67
N VAL A 23 -0.56 -20.86 -0.47
CA VAL A 23 -1.04 -20.50 -1.81
C VAL A 23 -1.35 -21.75 -2.62
N SER A 24 -2.20 -21.64 -3.65
CA SER A 24 -2.37 -22.74 -4.60
C SER A 24 -1.20 -22.74 -5.58
N VAL A 25 -0.48 -23.87 -5.68
CA VAL A 25 0.58 -24.09 -6.66
C VAL A 25 0.14 -25.22 -7.58
N GLU A 26 0.08 -24.96 -8.87
CA GLU A 26 -0.44 -25.88 -9.87
C GLU A 26 0.67 -26.31 -10.84
N PRO A 27 0.93 -27.63 -10.98
CA PRO A 27 1.81 -28.13 -12.02
C PRO A 27 1.04 -28.21 -13.35
N LEU A 28 1.53 -27.47 -14.35
CA LEU A 28 0.99 -27.44 -15.70
C LEU A 28 2.00 -28.05 -16.68
N PHE A 29 1.54 -28.98 -17.52
CA PHE A 29 2.36 -29.54 -18.60
C PHE A 29 2.04 -28.84 -19.92
N ASP A 30 3.06 -28.28 -20.57
CA ASP A 30 2.97 -27.76 -21.93
C ASP A 30 3.40 -28.87 -22.91
N PRO A 31 2.48 -29.45 -23.69
CA PRO A 31 2.80 -30.53 -24.63
C PRO A 31 3.64 -30.05 -25.82
N ALA A 32 3.54 -28.77 -26.21
CA ALA A 32 4.29 -28.23 -27.34
C ALA A 32 5.77 -28.02 -27.00
N ARG A 33 6.03 -27.57 -25.77
CA ARG A 33 7.39 -27.39 -25.23
C ARG A 33 7.94 -28.63 -24.51
N GLN A 34 7.10 -29.65 -24.32
CA GLN A 34 7.38 -30.85 -23.52
C GLN A 34 7.95 -30.51 -22.12
N SER A 35 7.43 -29.44 -21.51
CA SER A 35 7.98 -28.88 -20.28
C SER A 35 6.91 -28.72 -19.20
N TRP A 36 7.31 -28.90 -17.94
CA TRP A 36 6.46 -28.63 -16.78
C TRP A 36 6.67 -27.21 -16.28
N THR A 37 5.59 -26.57 -15.84
CA THR A 37 5.61 -25.26 -15.17
C THR A 37 4.89 -25.40 -13.84
N LEU A 38 5.50 -24.96 -12.74
CA LEU A 38 4.77 -24.68 -11.51
C LEU A 38 4.22 -23.26 -11.59
N ARG A 39 2.89 -23.13 -11.57
CA ARG A 39 2.17 -21.86 -11.67
C ARG A 39 1.48 -21.55 -10.35
N TRP A 40 1.56 -20.30 -9.90
CA TRP A 40 0.83 -19.82 -8.72
C TRP A 40 0.49 -18.34 -8.86
N TYR A 41 -0.40 -17.86 -8.00
CA TYR A 41 -0.79 -16.45 -7.94
C TYR A 41 -0.23 -15.80 -6.66
N ASP A 42 0.36 -14.61 -6.82
CA ASP A 42 1.01 -13.85 -5.74
C ASP A 42 1.98 -14.70 -4.89
N GLY A 43 2.06 -14.48 -3.58
CA GLY A 43 2.80 -15.39 -2.70
C GLY A 43 4.33 -15.30 -2.88
N PRO A 44 5.07 -16.41 -2.68
CA PRO A 44 6.53 -16.40 -2.66
C PRO A 44 7.12 -15.88 -3.97
N ALA A 45 8.35 -15.37 -3.93
CA ALA A 45 9.03 -14.92 -5.13
C ALA A 45 9.40 -16.12 -6.02
N VAL A 46 9.57 -15.88 -7.32
CA VAL A 46 9.96 -16.95 -8.27
C VAL A 46 11.30 -17.57 -7.85
N ALA A 47 12.23 -16.78 -7.33
CA ALA A 47 13.53 -17.25 -6.84
C ALA A 47 13.39 -18.28 -5.70
N ASP A 48 12.44 -18.07 -4.78
CA ASP A 48 12.20 -18.98 -3.65
C ASP A 48 11.71 -20.36 -4.14
N VAL A 49 10.75 -20.36 -5.07
CA VAL A 49 10.22 -21.60 -5.67
C VAL A 49 11.27 -22.31 -6.51
N ARG A 50 12.11 -21.57 -7.25
CA ARG A 50 13.24 -22.15 -8.00
C ARG A 50 14.29 -22.75 -7.08
N SER A 51 14.57 -22.12 -5.95
CA SER A 51 15.46 -22.65 -4.93
C SER A 51 14.92 -23.98 -4.38
N ALA A 52 13.62 -24.03 -4.04
CA ALA A 52 12.98 -25.26 -3.58
C ALA A 52 12.95 -26.37 -4.64
N LEU A 53 12.72 -26.03 -5.91
CA LEU A 53 12.81 -26.99 -7.03
C LEU A 53 14.22 -27.61 -7.13
N THR A 54 15.26 -26.77 -6.98
CA THR A 54 16.66 -27.21 -7.05
C THR A 54 17.01 -28.12 -5.87
N GLN A 55 16.50 -27.81 -4.68
CA GLN A 55 16.70 -28.63 -3.47
C GLN A 55 15.99 -30.00 -3.55
N ASP A 56 14.87 -30.09 -4.26
CA ASP A 56 14.11 -31.34 -4.42
C ASP A 56 14.79 -32.34 -5.38
N GLY A 57 15.61 -31.86 -6.32
CA GLY A 57 16.46 -32.72 -7.16
C GLY A 57 16.89 -32.09 -8.51
N PRO A 58 18.01 -32.54 -9.11
CA PRO A 58 18.53 -32.00 -10.36
C PRO A 58 17.60 -32.18 -11.56
N GLU A 59 16.73 -33.20 -11.55
CA GLU A 59 15.70 -33.45 -12.59
C GLU A 59 14.64 -32.34 -12.69
N ASN A 60 14.54 -31.49 -11.67
CA ASN A 60 13.64 -30.35 -11.63
C ASN A 60 14.26 -29.08 -12.25
N ALA A 61 15.54 -29.10 -12.66
CA ALA A 61 16.21 -27.94 -13.27
C ALA A 61 15.52 -27.46 -14.56
N ALA A 62 14.84 -28.36 -15.28
CA ALA A 62 14.08 -28.05 -16.50
C ALA A 62 12.62 -27.62 -16.23
N VAL A 63 12.17 -27.61 -14.97
CA VAL A 63 10.82 -27.20 -14.60
C VAL A 63 10.79 -25.67 -14.49
N LEU A 64 9.86 -25.05 -15.20
CA LEU A 64 9.67 -23.60 -15.16
C LEU A 64 8.90 -23.21 -13.91
N ALA A 65 9.17 -22.01 -13.41
CA ALA A 65 8.45 -21.42 -12.28
C ALA A 65 7.81 -20.11 -12.76
N ARG A 66 6.48 -20.01 -12.66
CA ARG A 66 5.71 -18.86 -13.12
C ARG A 66 4.80 -18.36 -12.01
N ARG A 67 5.02 -17.12 -11.59
CA ARG A 67 4.10 -16.38 -10.73
C ARG A 67 3.28 -15.43 -11.57
N ASP A 68 1.96 -15.51 -11.47
CA ASP A 68 1.06 -14.46 -11.96
C ASP A 68 0.63 -13.57 -10.77
N LEU A 69 0.29 -12.32 -11.04
CA LEU A 69 -0.09 -11.35 -10.02
C LEU A 69 -1.59 -11.09 -10.09
N THR A 70 -2.25 -11.08 -8.93
CA THR A 70 -3.67 -10.77 -8.86
C THR A 70 -3.92 -9.27 -8.95
N THR A 71 -5.16 -8.90 -9.31
CA THR A 71 -5.64 -7.51 -9.24
C THR A 71 -5.38 -6.88 -7.87
N ARG A 72 -5.48 -7.67 -6.79
CA ARG A 72 -5.24 -7.21 -5.42
C ARG A 72 -3.78 -6.80 -5.21
N ALA A 73 -2.82 -7.63 -5.62
CA ALA A 73 -1.40 -7.31 -5.51
C ALA A 73 -1.03 -6.07 -6.34
N LEU A 74 -1.56 -5.97 -7.56
CA LEU A 74 -1.30 -4.84 -8.44
C LEU A 74 -1.95 -3.54 -7.95
N ALA A 75 -3.19 -3.59 -7.46
CA ALA A 75 -3.86 -2.43 -6.86
C ALA A 75 -3.14 -1.95 -5.59
N LEU A 76 -2.64 -2.86 -4.76
CA LEU A 76 -1.83 -2.52 -3.59
C LEU A 76 -0.50 -1.86 -3.99
N ALA A 77 0.17 -2.39 -5.01
CA ALA A 77 1.36 -1.75 -5.57
C ALA A 77 1.05 -0.34 -6.06
N ALA A 78 -0.06 -0.13 -6.78
CA ALA A 78 -0.46 1.18 -7.25
C ALA A 78 -0.71 2.19 -6.11
N ILE A 79 -1.33 1.77 -5.00
CA ILE A 79 -1.49 2.63 -3.81
C ILE A 79 -0.12 3.06 -3.27
N ARG A 80 0.80 2.10 -3.09
CA ARG A 80 2.14 2.34 -2.54
C ARG A 80 2.97 3.26 -3.43
N GLU A 81 2.96 3.02 -4.73
CA GLU A 81 3.73 3.83 -5.69
C GLU A 81 3.17 5.25 -5.85
N THR A 82 1.85 5.40 -5.76
CA THR A 82 1.25 6.75 -5.75
C THR A 82 1.62 7.50 -4.48
N ARG A 83 1.60 6.82 -3.33
CA ARG A 83 2.04 7.40 -2.05
C ARG A 83 3.53 7.76 -2.04
N ALA A 84 4.37 6.97 -2.71
CA ALA A 84 5.79 7.25 -2.88
C ALA A 84 6.08 8.40 -3.88
N GLY A 85 5.05 8.89 -4.58
CA GLY A 85 5.20 9.93 -5.62
C GLY A 85 5.78 9.41 -6.94
N ALA A 86 5.94 8.09 -7.10
CA ALA A 86 6.50 7.46 -8.29
C ALA A 86 5.46 7.32 -9.43
N LEU A 87 4.18 7.15 -9.09
CA LEU A 87 3.09 7.22 -10.07
C LEU A 87 2.66 8.68 -10.27
N HIS A 88 3.23 9.34 -11.27
CA HIS A 88 2.69 10.59 -11.77
C HIS A 88 1.42 10.32 -12.59
N ARG A 89 0.41 11.19 -12.41
CA ARG A 89 -0.80 11.29 -13.24
C ARG A 89 -0.36 11.29 -14.72
N TRP A 90 -0.45 10.12 -15.38
CA TRP A 90 -0.30 9.84 -16.81
C TRP A 90 0.71 8.74 -17.13
N VAL A 91 0.22 7.50 -17.24
CA VAL A 91 0.61 6.57 -18.33
C VAL A 91 -0.60 5.67 -18.58
N GLY A 92 -0.99 5.43 -19.84
CA GLY A 92 -2.13 4.58 -20.19
C GLY A 92 -2.06 3.15 -19.65
N ASN A 93 -3.19 2.44 -19.67
CA ASN A 93 -3.45 1.24 -18.85
C ASN A 93 -2.41 0.10 -19.00
N TRP A 94 -1.80 -0.06 -20.18
CA TRP A 94 -0.87 -1.17 -20.45
C TRP A 94 0.53 -0.93 -19.88
N GLY A 95 1.01 0.32 -19.88
CA GLY A 95 2.33 0.67 -19.36
C GLY A 95 2.39 0.58 -17.83
N GLN A 96 1.28 0.92 -17.16
CA GLN A 96 1.17 0.88 -15.70
C GLN A 96 1.21 -0.54 -15.17
N ARG A 97 0.44 -1.47 -15.77
CA ARG A 97 0.47 -2.88 -15.37
C ARG A 97 1.89 -3.44 -15.44
N TYR A 98 2.53 -3.34 -16.62
CA TYR A 98 3.87 -3.88 -16.81
C TYR A 98 4.89 -3.26 -15.85
N HIS A 99 4.82 -1.95 -15.62
CA HIS A 99 5.69 -1.27 -14.66
C HIS A 99 5.50 -1.83 -13.24
N LEU A 100 4.27 -1.97 -12.77
CA LEU A 100 3.98 -2.54 -11.46
C LEU A 100 4.45 -4.00 -11.38
N GLU A 101 4.19 -4.82 -12.39
CA GLU A 101 4.65 -6.22 -12.44
C GLU A 101 6.18 -6.33 -12.31
N GLN A 102 6.94 -5.46 -12.98
CA GLN A 102 8.41 -5.42 -12.85
C GLN A 102 8.82 -5.02 -11.43
N MET A 103 8.16 -4.03 -10.85
CA MET A 103 8.48 -3.53 -9.51
C MET A 103 8.22 -4.53 -8.39
N ILE A 104 7.09 -5.24 -8.44
CA ILE A 104 6.73 -6.22 -7.40
C ILE A 104 7.13 -7.65 -7.76
N GLY A 105 7.76 -7.86 -8.92
CA GLY A 105 8.12 -9.15 -9.50
C GLY A 105 9.00 -10.02 -8.61
N ASP A 106 9.89 -9.41 -7.82
CA ASP A 106 10.77 -10.12 -6.88
C ASP A 106 10.30 -10.00 -5.42
N ARG A 107 9.25 -9.21 -5.15
CA ARG A 107 8.73 -9.05 -3.79
C ARG A 107 7.95 -10.29 -3.37
N PRO A 108 8.30 -10.94 -2.25
CA PRO A 108 7.48 -12.03 -1.71
C PRO A 108 6.20 -11.47 -1.10
N TYR A 109 5.10 -12.19 -1.33
CA TYR A 109 3.75 -11.90 -0.86
C TYR A 109 3.29 -10.46 -1.18
N PRO A 110 3.29 -10.06 -2.47
CA PRO A 110 2.99 -8.69 -2.86
C PRO A 110 1.54 -8.27 -2.54
N GLU A 111 0.64 -9.22 -2.34
CA GLU A 111 -0.77 -9.03 -1.96
C GLU A 111 -1.00 -8.68 -0.49
N ARG A 112 0.04 -8.81 0.34
CA ARG A 112 -0.03 -8.56 1.79
C ARG A 112 0.20 -7.09 2.10
N THR A 113 -0.74 -6.55 2.86
CA THR A 113 -0.70 -5.20 3.40
C THR A 113 0.22 -5.15 4.62
N ALA A 114 0.81 -3.98 4.86
CA ALA A 114 1.71 -3.73 5.98
C ALA A 114 0.94 -3.48 7.27
N ASP A 115 -0.26 -2.90 7.17
CA ASP A 115 -1.12 -2.55 8.29
C ASP A 115 -2.62 -2.58 7.92
N HIS A 116 -3.46 -2.45 8.94
CA HIS A 116 -4.92 -2.43 8.77
C HIS A 116 -5.44 -1.24 7.95
N ARG A 117 -4.75 -0.10 7.96
CA ARG A 117 -5.17 1.09 7.20
C ARG A 117 -5.01 0.82 5.70
N GLU A 118 -3.88 0.28 5.31
CA GLU A 118 -3.58 -0.13 3.94
C GLU A 118 -4.56 -1.21 3.46
N GLU A 119 -4.90 -2.19 4.32
CA GLU A 119 -5.94 -3.19 4.03
C GLU A 119 -7.31 -2.56 3.73
N ARG A 120 -7.72 -1.59 4.55
CA ARG A 120 -9.00 -0.91 4.37
C ARG A 120 -9.00 -0.03 3.13
N MET A 121 -7.91 0.67 2.84
CA MET A 121 -7.76 1.45 1.60
C MET A 121 -7.85 0.55 0.37
N LEU A 122 -7.13 -0.57 0.36
CA LEU A 122 -7.16 -1.56 -0.71
C LEU A 122 -8.55 -2.15 -0.89
N THR A 123 -9.21 -2.53 0.20
CA THR A 123 -10.59 -3.05 0.17
C THR A 123 -11.55 -2.04 -0.46
N ARG A 124 -11.43 -0.76 -0.09
CA ARG A 124 -12.29 0.31 -0.62
C ARG A 124 -12.03 0.57 -2.10
N LEU A 125 -10.78 0.52 -2.54
CA LEU A 125 -10.41 0.63 -3.95
C LEU A 125 -10.97 -0.54 -4.76
N LEU A 126 -10.77 -1.77 -4.32
CA LEU A 126 -11.26 -2.96 -5.02
C LEU A 126 -12.79 -2.97 -5.08
N ALA A 127 -13.47 -2.58 -4.00
CA ALA A 127 -14.93 -2.45 -4.01
C ALA A 127 -15.42 -1.42 -5.02
N ALA A 128 -14.75 -0.26 -5.13
CA ALA A 128 -15.08 0.77 -6.13
C ALA A 128 -14.73 0.35 -7.57
N ALA A 129 -13.78 -0.57 -7.73
CA ALA A 129 -13.36 -1.12 -9.01
C ALA A 129 -14.22 -2.32 -9.46
N THR A 130 -15.10 -2.84 -8.62
CA THR A 130 -16.06 -3.90 -8.97
C THR A 130 -17.31 -3.27 -9.60
N LEU A 131 -17.55 -3.53 -10.89
CA LEU A 131 -18.72 -3.04 -11.62
C LEU A 131 -19.87 -4.05 -11.65
N GLY A 132 -21.09 -3.58 -11.38
CA GLY A 132 -22.34 -4.27 -11.75
C GLY A 132 -22.44 -5.72 -11.28
N SER A 133 -22.71 -6.63 -12.22
CA SER A 133 -22.91 -8.07 -11.97
C SER A 133 -21.63 -8.90 -11.87
N SER A 134 -20.44 -8.28 -11.94
CA SER A 134 -19.17 -8.98 -11.77
C SER A 134 -18.90 -9.25 -10.29
N ALA A 135 -18.48 -10.47 -9.97
CA ALA A 135 -18.00 -10.80 -8.63
C ALA A 135 -16.51 -10.41 -8.41
N ALA A 136 -15.79 -10.06 -9.48
CA ALA A 136 -14.36 -9.76 -9.43
C ALA A 136 -14.07 -8.28 -9.73
N PRO A 137 -13.08 -7.68 -9.03
CA PRO A 137 -12.66 -6.30 -9.28
C PRO A 137 -11.97 -6.16 -10.64
N ASP A 138 -12.25 -5.06 -11.35
CA ASP A 138 -11.58 -4.72 -12.61
C ASP A 138 -10.26 -3.98 -12.32
N GLU A 139 -9.16 -4.54 -12.82
CA GLU A 139 -7.82 -3.99 -12.63
C GLU A 139 -7.63 -2.62 -13.29
N ASN A 140 -8.07 -2.49 -14.55
CA ASN A 140 -7.95 -1.22 -15.28
C ASN A 140 -8.73 -0.13 -14.57
N ARG A 141 -9.90 -0.50 -14.04
CA ARG A 141 -10.72 0.43 -13.27
C ARG A 141 -10.05 0.88 -11.99
N ALA A 142 -9.39 -0.02 -11.26
CA ALA A 142 -8.64 0.34 -10.06
C ALA A 142 -7.53 1.36 -10.38
N PHE A 143 -6.80 1.14 -11.48
CA PHE A 143 -5.76 2.07 -11.92
C PHE A 143 -6.31 3.43 -12.37
N GLU A 144 -7.43 3.43 -13.11
CA GLU A 144 -8.12 4.67 -13.51
C GLU A 144 -8.55 5.50 -12.31
N LEU A 145 -9.11 4.86 -11.27
CA LEU A 145 -9.55 5.53 -10.05
C LEU A 145 -8.36 6.20 -9.34
N ILE A 146 -7.24 5.51 -9.20
CA ILE A 146 -6.02 6.07 -8.59
C ILE A 146 -5.48 7.23 -9.45
N ALA A 147 -5.37 7.05 -10.76
CA ALA A 147 -4.80 8.05 -11.65
C ALA A 147 -5.67 9.33 -11.69
N ARG A 148 -7.00 9.17 -11.73
CA ARG A 148 -7.94 10.29 -11.80
C ARG A 148 -8.09 10.99 -10.45
N ASP A 149 -8.37 10.23 -9.40
CA ASP A 149 -8.84 10.74 -8.12
C ASP A 149 -7.75 10.79 -7.04
N GLY A 150 -6.54 10.28 -7.34
CA GLY A 150 -5.49 10.09 -6.35
C GLY A 150 -5.85 8.97 -5.37
N ILE A 151 -5.28 9.03 -4.16
CA ILE A 151 -5.53 8.02 -3.12
C ILE A 151 -6.18 8.59 -1.85
N ALA A 152 -6.32 9.93 -1.73
CA ALA A 152 -6.93 10.53 -0.54
C ALA A 152 -8.40 10.19 -0.36
N TRP A 153 -9.14 10.00 -1.45
CA TRP A 153 -10.56 9.63 -1.40
C TRP A 153 -10.80 8.26 -0.75
N LEU A 154 -9.76 7.41 -0.66
CA LEU A 154 -9.81 6.14 0.06
C LEU A 154 -9.94 6.33 1.58
N LEU A 155 -9.60 7.52 2.10
CA LEU A 155 -9.76 7.89 3.49
C LEU A 155 -11.08 8.67 3.73
N PRO A 156 -11.69 8.59 4.91
CA PRO A 156 -12.81 9.43 5.32
C PRO A 156 -12.31 10.84 5.70
N SER A 157 -12.68 11.84 4.92
CA SER A 157 -12.23 13.24 5.09
C SER A 157 -12.71 13.94 6.39
N HIS A 158 -13.67 13.36 7.11
CA HIS A 158 -14.33 14.01 8.25
C HIS A 158 -14.02 13.38 9.62
N ARG A 159 -13.22 12.30 9.68
CA ARG A 159 -13.04 11.53 10.91
C ARG A 159 -11.63 11.66 11.46
N LEU A 160 -11.48 12.43 12.55
CA LEU A 160 -10.27 12.48 13.36
C LEU A 160 -10.12 11.18 14.18
N ALA A 161 -8.91 10.63 14.27
CA ALA A 161 -8.61 9.50 15.14
C ALA A 161 -8.79 9.89 16.62
N GLU A 162 -9.52 9.07 17.38
CA GLU A 162 -9.68 9.29 18.82
C GLU A 162 -8.41 8.86 19.57
N PRO A 163 -7.91 9.65 20.54
CA PRO A 163 -6.62 9.40 21.19
C PRO A 163 -6.48 8.06 21.95
N ASN A 164 -7.58 7.39 22.31
CA ASN A 164 -7.57 6.29 23.30
C ASN A 164 -8.38 5.02 22.93
N ARG A 165 -8.77 4.80 21.66
CA ARG A 165 -9.48 3.56 21.27
C ARG A 165 -8.58 2.41 20.82
N ALA A 166 -7.25 2.59 20.80
CA ALA A 166 -6.32 1.57 20.33
C ALA A 166 -6.23 0.34 21.27
N ASP A 167 -6.67 0.45 22.52
CA ASP A 167 -6.43 -0.56 23.58
C ASP A 167 -7.69 -1.22 24.18
N GLU A 168 -8.90 -0.88 23.72
CA GLU A 168 -10.11 -1.58 24.19
C GLU A 168 -10.45 -2.76 23.27
N PRO A 169 -10.54 -4.00 23.78
CA PRO A 169 -11.08 -5.11 23.01
C PRO A 169 -12.57 -4.83 22.77
N SER A 170 -12.90 -4.48 21.53
CA SER A 170 -14.29 -4.34 21.11
C SER A 170 -14.98 -5.70 21.10
N ASP A 171 -15.71 -6.02 22.17
CA ASP A 171 -16.62 -7.17 22.27
C ASP A 171 -17.94 -6.98 21.48
N GLY A 172 -18.01 -5.95 20.63
CA GLY A 172 -19.11 -5.76 19.66
C GLY A 172 -18.83 -6.45 18.32
N PRO A 173 -19.87 -6.80 17.54
CA PRO A 173 -19.67 -7.26 16.17
C PRO A 173 -18.84 -6.22 15.42
N ALA A 174 -17.80 -6.66 14.70
CA ALA A 174 -16.82 -5.84 13.98
C ALA A 174 -17.40 -5.05 12.78
N ASP A 175 -18.64 -4.59 12.91
CA ASP A 175 -19.40 -3.82 11.94
C ASP A 175 -19.33 -2.31 12.27
N GLY A 176 -18.09 -1.82 12.31
CA GLY A 176 -17.79 -0.40 12.16
C GLY A 176 -16.84 -0.22 10.97
N PRO A 177 -17.30 0.22 9.77
CA PRO A 177 -16.46 0.33 8.57
C PRO A 177 -15.30 1.35 8.65
N ALA A 178 -15.08 2.01 9.80
CA ALA A 178 -14.32 3.26 9.86
C ALA A 178 -13.28 3.35 10.99
N GLU A 179 -12.99 2.27 11.71
CA GLU A 179 -12.03 2.30 12.85
C GLU A 179 -10.56 2.28 12.40
N GLY A 180 -10.24 1.71 11.23
CA GLY A 180 -8.88 1.67 10.67
C GLY A 180 -8.52 2.79 9.68
N LEU A 181 -9.46 3.69 9.37
CA LEU A 181 -9.28 4.75 8.36
C LEU A 181 -9.28 6.16 8.96
N ALA A 182 -9.40 6.31 10.28
CA ALA A 182 -9.43 7.61 10.90
C ALA A 182 -8.14 8.40 10.61
N LEU A 183 -8.28 9.70 10.37
CA LEU A 183 -7.16 10.58 10.04
C LEU A 183 -6.39 10.94 11.31
N THR A 184 -5.07 10.91 11.25
CA THR A 184 -4.23 11.53 12.28
C THR A 184 -4.50 13.04 12.34
N PRO A 185 -4.12 13.74 13.43
CA PRO A 185 -4.36 15.19 13.53
C PRO A 185 -3.84 16.00 12.34
N ILE A 186 -2.63 15.70 11.84
CA ILE A 186 -2.06 16.43 10.70
C ILE A 186 -2.78 16.10 9.38
N GLU A 187 -3.19 14.84 9.18
CA GLU A 187 -3.96 14.42 8.01
C GLU A 187 -5.36 15.03 8.01
N PHE A 188 -6.02 15.11 9.18
CA PHE A 188 -7.33 15.74 9.33
C PHE A 188 -7.27 17.23 8.97
N LEU A 189 -6.28 17.94 9.52
CA LEU A 189 -6.09 19.36 9.19
C LEU A 189 -5.69 19.54 7.73
N THR A 190 -4.84 18.68 7.17
CA THR A 190 -4.47 18.72 5.75
C THR A 190 -5.71 18.53 4.88
N SER A 191 -6.51 17.49 5.14
CA SER A 191 -7.73 17.22 4.37
C SER A 191 -8.72 18.38 4.41
N ARG A 192 -8.73 19.18 5.49
CA ARG A 192 -9.67 20.29 5.66
C ARG A 192 -9.14 21.62 5.10
N TYR A 193 -7.88 21.95 5.37
CA TYR A 193 -7.32 23.29 5.17
C TYR A 193 -6.31 23.38 4.03
N ALA A 194 -5.87 22.26 3.45
CA ALA A 194 -4.92 22.32 2.36
C ALA A 194 -5.49 23.07 1.15
N THR A 195 -4.66 23.95 0.58
CA THR A 195 -4.94 24.74 -0.62
C THR A 195 -3.82 24.55 -1.63
N ALA A 196 -4.12 24.85 -2.90
CA ALA A 196 -3.17 24.81 -4.02
C ALA A 196 -2.30 23.53 -4.02
N GLU A 197 -0.98 23.68 -4.00
CA GLU A 197 -0.01 22.59 -4.06
C GLU A 197 -0.18 21.57 -2.93
N HIS A 198 -0.43 22.02 -1.70
CA HIS A 198 -0.67 21.12 -0.57
C HIS A 198 -1.92 20.27 -0.77
N ARG A 199 -2.97 20.82 -1.41
CA ARG A 199 -4.17 20.05 -1.72
C ARG A 199 -3.87 18.98 -2.76
N SER A 200 -3.18 19.34 -3.83
CA SER A 200 -2.80 18.38 -4.87
C SER A 200 -1.89 17.27 -4.34
N ALA A 201 -0.92 17.61 -3.48
CA ALA A 201 -0.03 16.65 -2.84
C ALA A 201 -0.77 15.71 -1.89
N TRP A 202 -1.70 16.24 -1.10
CA TRP A 202 -2.58 15.44 -0.24
C TRP A 202 -3.47 14.49 -1.04
N GLU A 203 -4.21 15.02 -2.02
CA GLU A 203 -5.15 14.24 -2.83
C GLU A 203 -4.46 13.10 -3.57
N THR A 204 -3.28 13.38 -4.14
CA THR A 204 -2.52 12.42 -4.94
C THR A 204 -1.82 11.39 -4.07
N ALA A 205 -1.02 11.83 -3.09
CA ALA A 205 -0.02 10.98 -2.44
C ALA A 205 -0.14 10.93 -0.91
N LEU A 206 -1.21 11.50 -0.33
CA LEU A 206 -1.38 11.65 1.13
C LEU A 206 -0.23 12.41 1.79
N THR A 207 0.44 13.32 1.07
CA THR A 207 1.48 14.15 1.65
C THR A 207 0.83 15.22 2.54
N PRO A 208 1.07 15.20 3.87
CA PRO A 208 0.49 16.19 4.76
C PRO A 208 1.11 17.57 4.50
N MET A 209 0.34 18.65 4.71
CA MET A 209 0.92 19.99 4.69
C MET A 209 1.82 20.21 5.93
N PRO A 210 2.73 21.19 5.92
CA PRO A 210 3.59 21.48 7.07
C PRO A 210 2.77 21.77 8.35
N THR A 211 3.21 21.22 9.49
CA THR A 211 2.52 21.37 10.79
C THR A 211 2.27 22.84 11.17
N ALA A 212 3.25 23.71 10.93
CA ALA A 212 3.10 25.15 11.19
C ALA A 212 1.99 25.79 10.34
N ALA A 213 1.92 25.43 9.06
CA ALA A 213 0.87 25.89 8.15
C ALA A 213 -0.51 25.37 8.57
N ALA A 214 -0.58 24.11 9.01
CA ALA A 214 -1.81 23.49 9.51
C ALA A 214 -2.37 24.21 10.75
N VAL A 215 -1.53 24.45 11.75
CA VAL A 215 -1.94 25.16 12.97
C VAL A 215 -2.30 26.61 12.67
N ALA A 216 -1.54 27.28 11.79
CA ALA A 216 -1.85 28.65 11.37
C ALA A 216 -3.20 28.75 10.65
N ALA A 217 -3.54 27.78 9.80
CA ALA A 217 -4.82 27.75 9.09
C ALA A 217 -6.00 27.60 10.06
N VAL A 218 -5.90 26.73 11.08
CA VAL A 218 -6.94 26.62 12.12
C VAL A 218 -7.09 27.91 12.91
N ARG A 219 -5.97 28.57 13.28
CA ARG A 219 -6.00 29.83 14.01
C ARG A 219 -6.64 30.98 13.21
N ALA A 220 -6.49 30.96 11.89
CA ALA A 220 -7.05 31.97 10.99
C ALA A 220 -8.52 31.72 10.63
N ASP A 221 -9.06 30.54 10.93
CA ASP A 221 -10.45 30.16 10.66
C ASP A 221 -11.35 30.52 11.85
N PRO A 222 -12.18 31.59 11.75
CA PRO A 222 -13.08 31.98 12.84
C PRO A 222 -14.19 30.94 13.10
N ASP A 223 -14.46 30.07 12.12
CA ASP A 223 -15.51 29.05 12.17
C ASP A 223 -14.93 27.63 12.33
N ALA A 224 -13.72 27.53 12.88
CA ALA A 224 -13.05 26.25 13.07
C ALA A 224 -13.88 25.30 13.96
N PRO A 225 -14.19 24.07 13.50
CA PRO A 225 -14.95 23.12 14.29
C PRO A 225 -14.14 22.59 15.48
N PRO A 226 -14.78 22.08 16.54
CA PRO A 226 -14.10 21.54 17.71
C PRO A 226 -13.07 20.45 17.39
N GLU A 227 -13.30 19.63 16.37
CA GLU A 227 -12.36 18.61 15.88
C GLU A 227 -11.06 19.24 15.35
N ALA A 228 -11.17 20.35 14.61
CA ALA A 228 -10.01 21.05 14.07
C ALA A 228 -9.19 21.71 15.20
N ALA A 229 -9.87 22.31 16.19
CA ALA A 229 -9.21 22.84 17.37
C ALA A 229 -8.48 21.74 18.15
N ARG A 230 -9.14 20.59 18.39
CA ARG A 230 -8.52 19.42 19.04
C ARG A 230 -7.32 18.88 18.28
N ALA A 231 -7.42 18.75 16.96
CA ALA A 231 -6.31 18.32 16.12
C ALA A 231 -5.13 19.29 16.19
N ALA A 232 -5.37 20.61 16.13
CA ALA A 232 -4.33 21.62 16.24
C ALA A 232 -3.64 21.59 17.62
N LEU A 233 -4.42 21.45 18.71
CA LEU A 233 -3.89 21.33 20.07
C LEU A 233 -2.99 20.10 20.23
N ALA A 234 -3.38 18.97 19.65
CA ALA A 234 -2.57 17.74 19.67
C ALA A 234 -1.23 17.89 18.93
N LEU A 235 -1.12 18.82 17.97
CA LEU A 235 0.11 19.07 17.20
C LEU A 235 1.04 20.11 17.86
N LEU A 236 0.59 20.84 18.88
CA LEU A 236 1.40 21.89 19.53
C LEU A 236 2.71 21.37 20.15
N PRO A 237 2.78 20.20 20.80
CA PRO A 237 4.05 19.68 21.32
C PRO A 237 5.08 19.46 20.20
N THR A 238 4.66 18.84 19.09
CA THR A 238 5.52 18.61 17.92
C THR A 238 5.96 19.91 17.27
N LEU A 239 5.04 20.87 17.14
CA LEU A 239 5.36 22.20 16.60
C LEU A 239 6.37 22.94 17.48
N ARG A 240 6.22 22.86 18.81
CA ARG A 240 7.14 23.49 19.76
C ARG A 240 8.55 22.90 19.64
N ALA A 241 8.66 21.58 19.63
CA ALA A 241 9.95 20.90 19.46
C ALA A 241 10.64 21.32 18.16
N ALA A 242 9.92 21.31 17.03
CA ALA A 242 10.49 21.71 15.75
C ALA A 242 11.00 23.16 15.72
N LEU A 243 10.28 24.09 16.35
CA LEU A 243 10.70 25.49 16.45
C LEU A 243 11.91 25.68 17.37
N THR A 244 11.98 24.95 18.48
CA THR A 244 13.15 24.94 19.36
C THR A 244 14.39 24.43 18.60
N ASP A 245 14.27 23.30 17.91
CA ASP A 245 15.37 22.72 17.14
C ASP A 245 15.85 23.63 16.00
N GLU A 246 14.95 24.42 15.40
CA GLU A 246 15.30 25.43 14.40
C GLU A 246 16.07 26.61 15.01
N LEU A 247 15.63 27.09 16.18
CA LEU A 247 16.29 28.17 16.90
C LEU A 247 17.71 27.76 17.34
N ASP A 248 17.87 26.57 17.91
CA ASP A 248 19.17 26.06 18.37
C ASP A 248 20.17 25.92 17.22
N ARG A 249 19.69 25.46 16.04
CA ARG A 249 20.50 25.38 14.82
C ARG A 249 20.90 26.76 14.31
N ALA A 250 19.99 27.72 14.34
CA ALA A 250 20.26 29.10 13.94
C ALA A 250 21.29 29.76 14.88
N GLU A 251 21.12 29.60 16.18
CA GLU A 251 22.08 30.09 17.20
C GLU A 251 23.47 29.49 16.96
N SER A 252 23.55 28.16 16.81
CA SER A 252 24.82 27.46 16.55
C SER A 252 25.49 27.94 15.26
N ALA A 253 24.71 28.17 14.20
CA ALA A 253 25.23 28.67 12.93
C ALA A 253 25.79 30.10 13.07
N LEU A 254 25.06 30.99 13.75
CA LEU A 254 25.48 32.37 13.99
C LEU A 254 26.69 32.44 14.92
N ALA A 255 26.74 31.61 15.96
CA ALA A 255 27.88 31.53 16.87
C ALA A 255 29.17 31.12 16.15
N ARG A 256 29.11 30.15 15.23
CA ARG A 256 30.27 29.77 14.40
C ARG A 256 30.76 30.92 13.54
N VAL A 257 29.85 31.63 12.85
CA VAL A 257 30.20 32.79 12.02
C VAL A 257 30.80 33.92 12.87
N ALA A 258 30.32 34.11 14.09
CA ALA A 258 30.85 35.11 15.01
C ALA A 258 32.24 34.75 15.57
N ALA A 259 32.58 33.46 15.69
CA ALA A 259 33.86 32.98 16.21
C ALA A 259 34.98 32.88 15.14
N GLU A 260 34.64 32.89 13.85
CA GLU A 260 35.59 32.90 12.72
C GLU A 260 36.09 34.32 12.35
N ARG A 261 35.67 35.35 13.10
CA ARG A 261 36.13 36.74 12.98
C ARG A 261 37.05 37.12 14.14
#